data_AF-A0A9N8HKG1-F1
#
_entry.id   AF-A0A9N8HKG1-F1
#
_cell.length_a   1.000
_cell.length_b   1.000
_cell.length_c   1.000
_cell.angle_alpha   90.00
_cell.angle_beta   90.00
_cell.angle_gamma   90.00
#
_symmetry.space_group_name_H-M   'P 1'
#
loop_
_entity.id
_entity.type
_entity.pdbx_description
1 polymer ?
#
loop_
_entity_poly.entity_id
_entity_poly.type
_entity_poly.pdbx_seq_one_letter_code
_entity_poly.pdbx_strand_id
1 'polypeptide(L)'
;MWLLHIDDDQENRVPATVQVSSNRRKKSPRSPQNSFEDLVTMGNTRNSSKKRAARDKQAQKMAKKARSKENPTQEAQGDSKPAAKDTTFTFAQVAQLVKSGGQLAQKKETQANIEDFVKQEYWRRVKFITNDAGAIKGCHAYLNHHQKLMGDDDAAERHAFCVLYKDHFVDCLNKQRGYAQNRVRDACSQWMQAHNGQMPPKDGLSALLSRTWNPPAPLADNATDDQKKKWEAEWDLAIWYWDSLLAKATGNSQHWNEGIRYYKTISTACKPLDPNYLFMHTTTEAIALTFVRNNYRKWAAMEALKRANAGKKIKIMNGAAPTDVGNDPVVQGTFVTVYEDNGNKLARETPQSSAMEEAILAQLHNVHGLFAESQEEERRMKRRKSSIIDSAFMEEISGMESSDDETEAADEDQQGGGSDDDESSCALAV
;
A
#
# COMPACT_ATOMS: atom_id res chain seq x y z
N MET A 1 -36.93 41.92 16.92
CA MET A 1 -36.00 41.37 17.93
C MET A 1 -34.80 40.84 17.16
N TRP A 2 -33.74 41.65 17.11
CA TRP A 2 -32.42 41.48 16.48
C TRP A 2 -32.33 40.76 15.12
N LEU A 3 -32.55 41.55 14.08
CA LEU A 3 -31.91 41.45 12.76
C LEU A 3 -30.43 41.89 12.89
N LEU A 4 -29.52 41.19 12.23
CA LEU A 4 -28.25 41.76 11.77
C LEU A 4 -28.06 41.35 10.30
N HIS A 5 -28.50 42.24 9.41
CA HIS A 5 -27.90 42.44 8.10
C HIS A 5 -26.49 43.00 8.30
N ILE A 6 -25.54 42.50 7.53
CA ILE A 6 -24.33 43.23 7.16
C ILE A 6 -24.24 43.09 5.64
N ASP A 7 -24.62 44.18 4.97
CA ASP A 7 -24.28 44.46 3.57
C ASP A 7 -22.91 45.14 3.48
N ASP A 8 -22.40 45.11 2.26
CA ASP A 8 -21.46 46.04 1.61
C ASP A 8 -19.95 45.88 1.80
N ASP A 9 -19.35 45.45 0.68
CA ASP A 9 -18.35 46.19 -0.08
C ASP A 9 -17.22 46.86 0.69
N GLN A 10 -15.99 46.39 0.45
CA GLN A 10 -14.88 47.26 0.05
C GLN A 10 -13.68 46.49 -0.55
N GLU A 11 -13.30 46.97 -1.74
CA GLU A 11 -11.92 47.10 -2.26
C GLU A 11 -11.19 45.87 -2.82
N ASN A 12 -11.44 45.67 -4.12
CA ASN A 12 -10.41 45.50 -5.14
C ASN A 12 -9.11 46.29 -4.84
N ARG A 13 -8.00 45.58 -4.57
CA ARG A 13 -6.65 46.10 -4.80
C ARG A 13 -5.82 45.08 -5.58
N VAL A 14 -5.75 45.34 -6.88
CA VAL A 14 -4.76 44.76 -7.81
C VAL A 14 -3.43 45.50 -7.59
N PRO A 15 -2.30 44.81 -7.30
CA PRO A 15 -1.01 45.46 -7.30
C PRO A 15 -0.48 45.68 -8.72
N ALA A 16 -0.32 46.97 -9.03
CA ALA A 16 0.56 47.64 -9.99
C ALA A 16 1.32 46.77 -11.02
N THR A 17 0.87 46.89 -12.27
CA THR A 17 1.61 46.60 -13.49
C THR A 17 2.83 47.53 -13.60
N VAL A 18 4.04 46.97 -13.52
CA VAL A 18 5.27 47.70 -13.86
C VAL A 18 5.35 47.82 -15.38
N GLN A 19 5.14 49.04 -15.87
CA GLN A 19 5.44 49.44 -17.24
C GLN A 19 6.96 49.46 -17.43
N VAL A 20 7.48 48.62 -18.33
CA VAL A 20 8.79 48.82 -18.93
C VAL A 20 8.60 49.35 -20.34
N SER A 21 9.15 50.55 -20.52
CA SER A 21 9.11 51.39 -21.70
C SER A 21 9.61 50.71 -22.97
N SER A 22 8.83 50.93 -24.02
CA SER A 22 9.14 50.73 -25.43
C SER A 22 10.47 51.34 -25.86
N ASN A 23 11.29 50.60 -26.60
CA ASN A 23 12.17 51.19 -27.60
C ASN A 23 11.95 50.53 -28.98
N ARG A 24 11.38 51.35 -29.85
CA ARG A 24 11.02 51.14 -31.25
C ARG A 24 12.29 51.14 -32.09
N ARG A 25 12.60 50.07 -32.81
CA ARG A 25 13.29 50.18 -34.12
C ARG A 25 12.66 49.23 -35.13
N LYS A 26 11.91 49.84 -36.05
CA LYS A 26 11.41 49.27 -37.29
C LYS A 26 12.60 48.87 -38.18
N LYS A 27 12.55 47.67 -38.77
CA LYS A 27 13.05 47.35 -40.12
C LYS A 27 12.69 45.90 -40.48
N SER A 28 11.70 45.75 -41.33
CA SER A 28 11.56 44.68 -42.32
C SER A 28 11.42 45.39 -43.69
N PRO A 29 11.57 44.74 -44.87
CA PRO A 29 11.53 43.29 -45.11
C PRO A 29 12.62 42.76 -46.07
N ARG A 30 12.86 41.45 -46.05
CA ARG A 30 13.21 40.70 -47.28
C ARG A 30 13.06 39.20 -47.06
N SER A 31 12.08 38.63 -47.75
CA SER A 31 12.00 37.19 -48.05
C SER A 31 13.18 36.80 -48.94
N PRO A 32 13.65 35.55 -48.83
CA PRO A 32 13.53 34.71 -50.01
C PRO A 32 13.06 33.28 -49.67
N GLN A 33 12.27 32.76 -50.62
CA GLN A 33 12.10 31.32 -50.84
C GLN A 33 13.47 30.66 -50.93
N ASN A 34 13.64 29.48 -50.32
CA ASN A 34 14.26 28.33 -50.97
C ASN A 34 14.15 27.04 -50.15
N SER A 35 13.67 26.03 -50.86
CA SER A 35 13.94 24.59 -50.83
C SER A 35 14.46 23.95 -49.54
N PHE A 36 13.59 23.10 -49.01
CA PHE A 36 13.87 21.85 -48.33
C PHE A 36 14.77 20.96 -49.22
N GLU A 37 15.77 20.31 -48.63
CA GLU A 37 16.80 19.43 -49.22
C GLU A 37 18.17 20.09 -49.56
N ASP A 38 19.22 19.44 -49.04
CA ASP A 38 20.66 19.60 -49.31
C ASP A 38 21.48 20.73 -48.63
N LEU A 39 22.04 20.41 -47.45
CA LEU A 39 23.47 20.56 -47.05
C LEU A 39 23.60 20.22 -45.54
N VAL A 40 23.87 18.96 -45.18
CA VAL A 40 25.20 18.35 -45.03
C VAL A 40 26.07 19.04 -43.95
N THR A 41 26.13 18.37 -42.80
CA THR A 41 27.38 18.02 -42.09
C THR A 41 28.32 19.17 -41.72
N MET A 42 28.29 19.62 -40.46
CA MET A 42 29.48 19.84 -39.62
C MET A 42 29.07 20.14 -38.16
N GLY A 43 29.77 19.52 -37.20
CA GLY A 43 29.98 20.11 -35.88
C GLY A 43 29.17 19.57 -34.70
N ASN A 44 29.50 18.37 -34.20
CA ASN A 44 29.40 18.13 -32.75
C ASN A 44 30.35 17.03 -32.24
N THR A 45 31.64 17.21 -32.50
CA THR A 45 32.72 16.41 -31.92
C THR A 45 33.18 17.03 -30.60
N ARG A 46 32.52 16.71 -29.48
CA ARG A 46 33.19 16.77 -28.15
C ARG A 46 32.53 16.01 -26.97
N ASN A 47 31.39 15.35 -27.15
CA ASN A 47 30.77 14.53 -26.09
C ASN A 47 30.79 13.00 -26.32
N SER A 48 31.50 12.51 -27.35
CA SER A 48 31.48 11.08 -27.71
C SER A 48 32.43 10.19 -26.91
N SER A 49 33.43 10.73 -26.20
CA SER A 49 34.44 9.92 -25.50
C SER A 49 33.90 9.24 -24.23
N LYS A 50 33.10 9.93 -23.41
CA LYS A 50 32.49 9.35 -22.20
C LYS A 50 31.39 8.33 -22.52
N LYS A 51 30.63 8.53 -23.61
CA LYS A 51 29.56 7.61 -24.03
C LYS A 51 30.13 6.33 -24.66
N ARG A 52 31.26 6.40 -25.37
CA ARG A 52 32.00 5.21 -25.85
C ARG A 52 32.59 4.40 -24.69
N ALA A 53 33.24 5.05 -23.73
CA ALA A 53 33.83 4.36 -22.57
C ALA A 53 32.78 3.62 -21.70
N ALA A 54 31.57 4.18 -21.56
CA ALA A 54 30.49 3.51 -20.84
C ALA A 54 29.92 2.31 -21.61
N ARG A 55 29.80 2.43 -22.94
CA ARG A 55 29.28 1.38 -23.82
C ARG A 55 30.28 0.22 -23.96
N ASP A 56 31.58 0.51 -24.00
CA ASP A 56 32.64 -0.50 -24.01
C ASP A 56 32.74 -1.25 -22.66
N LYS A 57 32.53 -0.57 -21.52
CA LYS A 57 32.46 -1.26 -20.21
C LYS A 57 31.23 -2.16 -20.11
N GLN A 58 30.11 -1.79 -20.71
CA GLN A 58 28.90 -2.63 -20.74
C GLN A 58 29.07 -3.81 -21.71
N ALA A 59 29.68 -3.60 -22.87
CA ALA A 59 30.01 -4.66 -23.82
C ALA A 59 31.03 -5.64 -23.24
N GLN A 60 32.07 -5.17 -22.53
CA GLN A 60 33.02 -6.02 -21.83
C GLN A 60 32.37 -6.81 -20.69
N LYS A 61 31.43 -6.22 -19.94
CA LYS A 61 30.65 -6.95 -18.91
C LYS A 61 29.76 -8.04 -19.53
N MET A 62 29.13 -7.77 -20.67
CA MET A 62 28.30 -8.75 -21.38
C MET A 62 29.16 -9.85 -22.02
N ALA A 63 30.32 -9.51 -22.58
CA ALA A 63 31.28 -10.47 -23.12
C ALA A 63 31.89 -11.35 -22.03
N LYS A 64 32.21 -10.82 -20.84
CA LYS A 64 32.68 -11.62 -19.70
C LYS A 64 31.61 -12.57 -19.17
N LYS A 65 30.33 -12.17 -19.26
CA LYS A 65 29.17 -13.00 -18.87
C LYS A 65 28.80 -14.04 -19.93
N ALA A 66 29.12 -13.79 -21.21
CA ALA A 66 28.99 -14.76 -22.29
C ALA A 66 30.13 -15.79 -22.27
N ARG A 67 31.36 -15.36 -21.97
CA ARG A 67 32.55 -16.24 -21.92
C ARG A 67 32.61 -17.15 -20.68
N SER A 68 31.80 -16.90 -19.65
CA SER A 68 31.65 -17.82 -18.51
C SER A 68 30.59 -18.90 -18.74
N LYS A 69 30.03 -19.01 -19.96
CA LYS A 69 29.00 -20.00 -20.32
C LYS A 69 29.47 -21.07 -21.31
N GLU A 70 30.74 -21.05 -21.71
CA GLU A 70 31.32 -22.08 -22.56
C GLU A 70 32.36 -22.86 -21.74
N ASN A 71 31.93 -23.99 -21.20
CA ASN A 71 32.79 -25.13 -20.92
C ASN A 71 32.03 -26.42 -21.27
N PRO A 72 32.77 -27.48 -21.60
CA PRO A 72 32.41 -28.41 -22.65
C PRO A 72 31.41 -29.47 -22.20
N THR A 73 30.63 -29.92 -23.18
CA THR A 73 29.73 -31.07 -23.16
C THR A 73 30.32 -32.23 -22.36
N GLN A 74 29.80 -32.43 -21.15
CA GLN A 74 29.86 -33.70 -20.44
C GLN A 74 28.44 -34.25 -20.34
N GLU A 75 28.36 -35.55 -20.58
CA GLU A 75 27.16 -36.33 -20.77
C GLU A 75 26.25 -36.36 -19.54
N ALA A 76 24.96 -36.46 -19.84
CA ALA A 76 23.81 -36.63 -18.96
C ALA A 76 24.08 -37.35 -17.62
N GLN A 77 24.12 -36.57 -16.54
CA GLN A 77 23.65 -37.01 -15.22
C GLN A 77 22.63 -35.99 -14.71
N GLY A 78 21.43 -36.49 -14.42
CA GLY A 78 20.28 -35.69 -14.04
C GLY A 78 20.44 -35.06 -12.67
N ASP A 79 20.91 -33.82 -12.62
CA ASP A 79 20.83 -32.98 -11.43
C ASP A 79 19.42 -32.37 -11.35
N SER A 80 18.54 -33.07 -10.63
CA SER A 80 17.34 -32.46 -10.07
C SER A 80 17.77 -31.32 -9.15
N LYS A 81 17.50 -30.08 -9.57
CA LYS A 81 17.56 -28.91 -8.70
C LYS A 81 16.88 -29.27 -7.36
N PRO A 82 17.58 -29.21 -6.21
CA PRO A 82 16.97 -29.60 -4.95
C PRO A 82 15.74 -28.72 -4.74
N ALA A 83 14.58 -29.37 -4.59
CA ALA A 83 13.37 -28.70 -4.17
C ALA A 83 13.70 -27.83 -2.96
N ALA A 84 13.27 -26.57 -2.98
CA ALA A 84 13.41 -25.70 -1.83
C ALA A 84 12.89 -26.48 -0.62
N LYS A 85 13.77 -26.76 0.36
CA LYS A 85 13.37 -27.46 1.57
C LYS A 85 12.23 -26.63 2.15
N ASP A 86 11.06 -27.24 2.19
CA ASP A 86 9.90 -26.69 2.87
C ASP A 86 10.25 -26.77 4.36
N THR A 87 10.96 -25.76 4.87
CA THR A 87 11.35 -25.66 6.27
C THR A 87 10.09 -25.28 7.05
N THR A 88 9.30 -26.29 7.34
CA THR A 88 8.11 -26.17 8.19
C THR A 88 8.56 -25.90 9.61
N PHE A 89 8.33 -24.66 10.05
CA PHE A 89 8.60 -24.20 11.40
C PHE A 89 7.51 -24.74 12.35
N THR A 90 7.89 -25.41 13.43
CA THR A 90 6.90 -25.98 14.38
C THR A 90 6.66 -25.03 15.56
N PHE A 91 5.44 -25.01 16.11
CA PHE A 91 5.11 -24.18 17.27
C PHE A 91 5.97 -24.52 18.50
N ALA A 92 6.41 -25.78 18.64
CA ALA A 92 7.37 -26.18 19.67
C ALA A 92 8.67 -25.37 19.60
N GLN A 93 9.17 -25.02 18.40
CA GLN A 93 10.35 -24.17 18.23
C GLN A 93 10.06 -22.72 18.62
N VAL A 94 8.85 -22.22 18.35
CA VAL A 94 8.38 -20.90 18.78
C VAL A 94 8.24 -20.82 20.31
N ALA A 95 7.58 -21.80 20.92
CA ALA A 95 7.41 -21.88 22.36
C ALA A 95 8.77 -22.03 23.05
N GLN A 96 9.69 -22.80 22.48
CA GLN A 96 11.06 -22.90 22.97
C GLN A 96 11.84 -21.59 22.78
N LEU A 97 11.62 -20.83 21.69
CA LEU A 97 12.14 -19.47 21.48
C LEU A 97 11.68 -18.50 22.57
N VAL A 98 10.39 -18.53 22.90
CA VAL A 98 9.80 -17.70 23.98
C VAL A 98 10.38 -18.11 25.34
N LYS A 99 10.44 -19.42 25.62
CA LYS A 99 10.93 -19.98 26.89
C LYS A 99 12.45 -19.85 27.08
N SER A 100 13.25 -19.86 26.01
CA SER A 100 14.73 -19.84 26.07
C SER A 100 15.36 -18.46 25.88
N GLY A 101 14.57 -17.39 25.69
CA GLY A 101 15.10 -16.09 25.27
C GLY A 101 15.62 -16.05 23.82
N GLY A 102 15.46 -17.16 23.09
CA GLY A 102 15.57 -17.25 21.64
C GLY A 102 16.97 -17.30 21.08
N GLN A 103 17.32 -18.41 20.42
CA GLN A 103 18.46 -18.42 19.51
C GLN A 103 18.24 -17.38 18.41
N LEU A 104 19.17 -16.42 18.28
CA LEU A 104 19.08 -15.27 17.37
C LEU A 104 18.74 -15.66 15.91
N ALA A 105 19.16 -16.85 15.47
CA ALA A 105 18.90 -17.35 14.12
C ALA A 105 17.41 -17.63 13.86
N GLN A 106 16.75 -18.34 14.77
CA GLN A 106 15.33 -18.70 14.61
C GLN A 106 14.42 -17.46 14.70
N LYS A 107 14.80 -16.48 15.53
CA LYS A 107 14.13 -15.17 15.58
C LYS A 107 14.20 -14.45 14.24
N LYS A 108 15.37 -14.43 13.59
CA LYS A 108 15.54 -13.79 12.27
C LYS A 108 14.74 -14.48 11.17
N GLU A 109 14.70 -15.81 11.17
CA GLU A 109 13.89 -16.58 10.22
C GLU A 109 12.39 -16.28 10.39
N THR A 110 11.88 -16.32 11.62
CA THR A 110 10.49 -15.97 11.92
C THR A 110 10.18 -14.53 11.49
N GLN A 111 11.09 -13.59 11.76
CA GLN A 111 10.95 -12.19 11.34
C GLN A 111 10.89 -12.03 9.81
N ALA A 112 11.66 -12.82 9.06
CA ALA A 112 11.62 -12.83 7.60
C ALA A 112 10.30 -13.41 7.08
N ASN A 113 9.81 -14.49 7.68
CA ASN A 113 8.51 -15.09 7.33
C ASN A 113 7.35 -14.12 7.59
N ILE A 114 7.38 -13.38 8.71
CA ILE A 114 6.43 -12.31 9.00
C ILE A 114 6.50 -11.21 7.94
N GLU A 115 7.70 -10.78 7.54
CA GLU A 115 7.87 -9.75 6.52
C GLU A 115 7.28 -10.17 5.17
N ASP A 116 7.55 -11.41 4.74
CA ASP A 116 7.00 -11.96 3.50
C ASP A 116 5.48 -12.11 3.58
N PHE A 117 4.93 -12.62 4.70
CA PHE A 117 3.49 -12.68 4.90
C PHE A 117 2.83 -11.30 4.85
N VAL A 118 3.44 -10.30 5.51
CA VAL A 118 2.91 -8.93 5.50
C VAL A 118 2.88 -8.39 4.08
N LYS A 119 3.95 -8.59 3.32
CA LYS A 119 4.09 -8.10 1.94
C LYS A 119 3.15 -8.79 0.96
N GLN A 120 3.02 -10.11 1.03
CA GLN A 120 2.29 -10.91 0.05
C GLN A 120 0.79 -11.00 0.37
N GLU A 121 0.42 -11.10 1.65
CA GLU A 121 -0.96 -11.41 2.05
C GLU A 121 -1.59 -10.32 2.89
N TYR A 122 -0.96 -9.90 4.00
CA TYR A 122 -1.62 -9.03 4.97
C TYR A 122 -1.85 -7.61 4.45
N TRP A 123 -0.84 -7.03 3.80
CA TRP A 123 -0.91 -5.65 3.27
C TRP A 123 -2.10 -5.46 2.34
N ARG A 124 -2.53 -6.49 1.61
CA ARG A 124 -3.66 -6.37 0.68
C ARG A 124 -4.96 -6.01 1.39
N ARG A 125 -5.11 -6.46 2.63
CA ARG A 125 -6.34 -6.32 3.43
C ARG A 125 -6.25 -5.15 4.39
N VAL A 126 -5.17 -5.10 5.18
CA VAL A 126 -5.00 -4.13 6.28
C VAL A 126 -3.80 -3.24 5.99
N LYS A 127 -4.04 -1.92 6.02
CA LYS A 127 -3.02 -0.90 5.74
C LYS A 127 -2.51 -0.20 7.01
N PHE A 128 -3.33 -0.18 8.07
CA PHE A 128 -3.07 0.52 9.32
C PHE A 128 -3.40 -0.33 10.52
N ILE A 129 -2.58 -0.12 11.55
CA ILE A 129 -2.75 -0.67 12.88
C ILE A 129 -2.57 0.52 13.80
N THR A 130 -3.63 0.90 14.51
CA THR A 130 -3.67 2.09 15.36
C THR A 130 -3.45 1.77 16.83
N ASN A 131 -3.55 0.49 17.21
CA ASN A 131 -3.44 0.04 18.58
C ASN A 131 -2.86 -1.38 18.68
N ASP A 132 -2.48 -1.75 19.89
CA ASP A 132 -1.91 -3.07 20.21
C ASP A 132 -2.84 -4.23 19.84
N ALA A 133 -4.14 -4.08 20.04
CA ALA A 133 -5.11 -5.13 19.70
C ALA A 133 -5.10 -5.46 18.20
N GLY A 134 -4.96 -4.44 17.34
CA GLY A 134 -4.80 -4.62 15.90
C GLY A 134 -3.48 -5.30 15.53
N ALA A 135 -2.40 -5.02 16.28
CA ALA A 135 -1.10 -5.66 16.08
C ALA A 135 -1.15 -7.15 16.43
N ILE A 136 -1.73 -7.48 17.58
CA ILE A 136 -1.98 -8.86 18.03
C ILE A 136 -2.87 -9.61 17.03
N LYS A 137 -3.94 -8.98 16.52
CA LYS A 137 -4.80 -9.56 15.47
C LYS A 137 -4.02 -9.85 14.18
N GLY A 138 -3.07 -8.99 13.81
CA GLY A 138 -2.17 -9.21 12.67
C GLY A 138 -1.29 -10.43 12.84
N CYS A 139 -0.68 -10.60 14.02
CA CYS A 139 0.08 -11.80 14.37
C CYS A 139 -0.79 -13.07 14.36
N HIS A 140 -2.02 -12.99 14.86
CA HIS A 140 -2.96 -14.12 14.75
C HIS A 140 -3.29 -14.47 13.30
N ALA A 141 -3.46 -13.46 12.43
CA ALA A 141 -3.70 -13.70 11.00
C ALA A 141 -2.51 -14.42 10.33
N TYR A 142 -1.27 -14.08 10.72
CA TYR A 142 -0.07 -14.81 10.33
C TYR A 142 -0.13 -16.27 10.79
N LEU A 143 -0.36 -16.50 12.09
CA LEU A 143 -0.45 -17.87 12.62
C LEU A 143 -1.54 -18.69 11.92
N ASN A 144 -2.71 -18.10 11.65
CA ASN A 144 -3.81 -18.74 10.94
C ASN A 144 -3.46 -19.08 9.48
N HIS A 145 -2.71 -18.21 8.80
CA HIS A 145 -2.25 -18.46 7.44
C HIS A 145 -1.30 -19.66 7.38
N HIS A 146 -0.49 -19.85 8.42
CA HIS A 146 0.45 -20.96 8.56
C HIS A 146 -0.14 -22.14 9.36
N GLN A 147 -1.42 -22.12 9.74
CA GLN A 147 -2.02 -23.10 10.66
C GLN A 147 -2.10 -24.52 10.10
N LYS A 148 -2.13 -24.68 8.76
CA LYS A 148 -1.97 -25.99 8.11
C LYS A 148 -0.65 -26.68 8.45
N LEU A 149 0.29 -25.98 9.08
CA LEU A 149 1.61 -26.46 9.46
C LEU A 149 1.76 -26.70 10.98
N MET A 150 0.75 -26.36 11.80
CA MET A 150 0.98 -26.07 13.24
C MET A 150 0.21 -26.96 14.24
N GLY A 151 -0.75 -27.81 13.86
CA GLY A 151 -1.46 -28.67 14.84
C GLY A 151 -2.39 -27.91 15.80
N ASP A 152 -3.02 -28.63 16.73
CA ASP A 152 -3.89 -28.07 17.77
C ASP A 152 -3.05 -27.39 18.86
N ASP A 153 -2.65 -26.15 18.59
CA ASP A 153 -1.85 -25.31 19.48
C ASP A 153 -2.60 -24.89 20.77
N ASP A 154 -1.87 -24.76 21.88
CA ASP A 154 -2.34 -24.09 23.09
C ASP A 154 -2.55 -22.58 22.85
N ALA A 155 -3.71 -22.08 23.24
CA ALA A 155 -4.08 -20.67 23.12
C ALA A 155 -3.10 -19.73 23.84
N ALA A 156 -2.52 -20.17 24.97
CA ALA A 156 -1.55 -19.38 25.72
C ALA A 156 -0.25 -19.16 24.93
N GLU A 157 0.25 -20.19 24.25
CA GLU A 157 1.49 -20.09 23.47
C GLU A 157 1.29 -19.22 22.21
N ARG A 158 0.11 -19.32 21.57
CA ARG A 158 -0.29 -18.41 20.47
C ARG A 158 -0.30 -16.95 20.92
N HIS A 159 -0.85 -16.68 22.10
CA HIS A 159 -0.87 -15.33 22.64
C HIS A 159 0.55 -14.81 22.94
N ALA A 160 1.40 -15.64 23.55
CA ALA A 160 2.79 -15.28 23.84
C ALA A 160 3.59 -14.96 22.56
N PHE A 161 3.40 -15.72 21.48
CA PHE A 161 3.97 -15.39 20.17
C PHE A 161 3.53 -14.01 19.68
N CYS A 162 2.22 -13.73 19.71
CA CYS A 162 1.68 -12.45 19.26
C CYS A 162 2.28 -11.29 20.06
N VAL A 163 2.36 -11.42 21.39
CA VAL A 163 2.97 -10.39 22.26
C VAL A 163 4.44 -10.17 21.91
N LEU A 164 5.19 -11.23 21.63
CA LEU A 164 6.62 -11.15 21.30
C LEU A 164 6.88 -10.47 19.94
N TYR A 165 6.03 -10.71 18.93
CA TYR A 165 6.27 -10.27 17.55
C TYR A 165 5.40 -9.10 17.06
N LYS A 166 4.46 -8.59 17.87
CA LYS A 166 3.55 -7.50 17.46
C LYS A 166 4.28 -6.26 16.94
N ASP A 167 5.37 -5.85 17.59
CA ASP A 167 6.10 -4.63 17.22
C ASP A 167 6.82 -4.82 15.88
N HIS A 168 7.48 -5.97 15.68
CA HIS A 168 8.12 -6.32 14.41
C HIS A 168 7.09 -6.41 13.27
N PHE A 169 5.90 -6.95 13.57
CA PHE A 169 4.81 -7.01 12.59
C PHE A 169 4.36 -5.60 12.16
N VAL A 170 4.20 -4.68 13.11
CA VAL A 170 3.87 -3.27 12.85
C VAL A 170 4.99 -2.59 12.04
N ASP A 171 6.25 -2.84 12.36
CA ASP A 171 7.39 -2.33 11.60
C ASP A 171 7.39 -2.81 10.15
N CYS A 172 7.15 -4.11 9.91
CA CYS A 172 6.99 -4.66 8.56
C CYS A 172 5.86 -3.98 7.80
N LEU A 173 4.72 -3.73 8.47
CA LEU A 173 3.58 -3.04 7.85
C LEU A 173 3.92 -1.58 7.49
N ASN A 174 4.60 -0.87 8.38
CA ASN A 174 5.02 0.51 8.15
C ASN A 174 6.08 0.61 7.04
N LYS A 175 7.02 -0.34 6.96
CA LYS A 175 7.97 -0.45 5.83
C LYS A 175 7.23 -0.61 4.52
N GLN A 176 6.24 -1.50 4.46
CA GLN A 176 5.43 -1.72 3.26
C GLN A 176 4.60 -0.47 2.89
N ARG A 177 4.08 0.25 3.88
CA ARG A 177 3.42 1.55 3.67
C ARG A 177 4.36 2.58 3.04
N GLY A 178 5.58 2.72 3.58
CA GLY A 178 6.60 3.62 3.03
C GLY A 178 7.00 3.24 1.60
N TYR A 179 7.10 1.94 1.31
CA TYR A 179 7.33 1.44 -0.05
C TYR A 179 6.19 1.84 -1.00
N ALA A 180 4.93 1.56 -0.63
CA ALA A 180 3.77 1.90 -1.45
C ALA A 180 3.64 3.42 -1.68
N GLN A 181 3.87 4.23 -0.65
CA GLN A 181 3.84 5.70 -0.75
C GLN A 181 4.86 6.22 -1.74
N ASN A 182 6.09 5.71 -1.71
CA ASN A 182 7.14 6.09 -2.67
C ASN A 182 6.74 5.71 -4.10
N ARG A 183 6.14 4.54 -4.30
CA ARG A 183 5.67 4.08 -5.61
C ARG A 183 4.52 4.96 -6.14
N VAL A 184 3.60 5.36 -5.27
CA VAL A 184 2.51 6.30 -5.61
C VAL A 184 3.05 7.69 -5.94
N ARG A 185 4.04 8.19 -5.20
CA ARG A 185 4.74 9.44 -5.53
C ARG A 185 5.35 9.38 -6.93
N ASP A 186 5.96 8.26 -7.30
CA ASP A 186 6.55 8.09 -8.62
C ASP A 186 5.48 8.15 -9.73
N ALA A 187 4.30 7.54 -9.52
CA ALA A 187 3.16 7.67 -10.45
C ALA A 187 2.64 9.11 -10.57
N CYS A 188 2.59 9.87 -9.48
CA CYS A 188 2.22 11.29 -9.52
C CYS A 188 3.29 12.15 -10.22
N SER A 189 4.56 11.79 -10.06
CA SER A 189 5.67 12.47 -10.75
C SER A 189 5.59 12.25 -12.26
N GLN A 190 5.26 11.03 -12.70
CA GLN A 190 5.03 10.71 -14.11
C GLN A 190 3.84 11.51 -14.68
N TRP A 191 2.73 11.56 -13.94
CA TRP A 191 1.58 12.39 -14.31
C TRP A 191 1.98 13.85 -14.51
N MET A 192 2.66 14.44 -13.51
CA MET A 192 3.09 15.85 -13.58
C MET A 192 4.03 16.11 -14.76
N GLN A 193 4.89 15.15 -15.12
CA GLN A 193 5.77 15.29 -16.29
C GLN A 193 4.97 15.35 -17.60
N ALA A 194 3.91 14.54 -17.73
CA ALA A 194 3.01 14.57 -18.88
C ALA A 194 2.08 15.81 -18.90
N HIS A 195 1.73 16.33 -17.72
CA HIS A 195 0.72 17.38 -17.54
C HIS A 195 1.30 18.74 -17.11
N ASN A 196 2.44 19.13 -17.65
CA ASN A 196 3.05 20.44 -17.40
C ASN A 196 3.25 20.80 -15.92
N GLY A 197 3.34 19.82 -15.01
CA GLY A 197 3.59 20.00 -13.57
C GLY A 197 2.38 20.09 -12.72
N GLN A 198 1.21 19.93 -13.33
CA GLN A 198 -0.03 19.92 -12.61
C GLN A 198 -0.21 18.56 -11.97
N MET A 199 -0.55 18.58 -10.69
CA MET A 199 -1.03 17.39 -10.00
C MET A 199 -2.37 16.94 -10.62
N PRO A 200 -2.72 15.65 -10.51
CA PRO A 200 -4.02 15.13 -10.93
C PRO A 200 -5.16 15.92 -10.26
N PRO A 201 -6.20 16.33 -10.99
CA PRO A 201 -7.30 17.13 -10.44
C PRO A 201 -8.00 16.46 -9.25
N LYS A 202 -8.14 17.20 -8.13
CA LYS A 202 -8.76 16.69 -6.89
C LYS A 202 -10.20 16.23 -7.09
N ASP A 203 -10.97 16.95 -7.91
CA ASP A 203 -12.39 16.65 -8.15
C ASP A 203 -12.56 15.37 -8.97
N GLY A 204 -11.75 15.20 -10.03
CA GLY A 204 -11.75 13.98 -10.83
C GLY A 204 -11.33 12.75 -10.01
N LEU A 205 -10.33 12.87 -9.14
CA LEU A 205 -9.95 11.82 -8.20
C LEU A 205 -11.09 11.44 -7.24
N SER A 206 -11.85 12.44 -6.78
CA SER A 206 -12.97 12.22 -5.87
C SER A 206 -14.15 11.55 -6.58
N ALA A 207 -14.42 11.91 -7.84
CA ALA A 207 -15.44 11.26 -8.67
C ALA A 207 -15.11 9.80 -9.00
N LEU A 208 -13.83 9.51 -9.31
CA LEU A 208 -13.35 8.14 -9.54
C LEU A 208 -13.50 7.29 -8.28
N LEU A 209 -13.27 7.88 -7.10
CA LEU A 209 -13.45 7.21 -5.81
C LEU A 209 -14.92 6.88 -5.53
N SER A 210 -15.81 7.87 -5.70
CA SER A 210 -17.24 7.69 -5.44
C SER A 210 -17.95 6.84 -6.48
N ARG A 211 -17.22 6.36 -7.51
CA ARG A 211 -17.77 5.63 -8.66
C ARG A 211 -18.90 6.41 -9.36
N THR A 212 -18.97 7.72 -9.12
CA THR A 212 -19.86 8.66 -9.81
C THR A 212 -19.19 9.22 -11.06
N TRP A 213 -17.93 8.86 -11.29
CA TRP A 213 -17.30 9.03 -12.58
C TRP A 213 -18.06 8.19 -13.59
N ASN A 214 -18.79 8.86 -14.47
CA ASN A 214 -19.33 8.24 -15.66
C ASN A 214 -18.25 8.34 -16.73
N PRO A 215 -17.83 7.20 -17.34
CA PRO A 215 -17.00 7.28 -18.51
C PRO A 215 -17.69 8.20 -19.50
N PRO A 216 -17.01 9.25 -19.97
CA PRO A 216 -17.66 10.20 -20.84
C PRO A 216 -18.12 9.44 -22.08
N ALA A 217 -19.40 9.61 -22.44
CA ALA A 217 -20.02 8.88 -23.55
C ALA A 217 -19.15 9.01 -24.81
N PRO A 218 -19.14 8.00 -25.70
CA PRO A 218 -18.43 8.13 -26.98
C PRO A 218 -18.77 9.49 -27.60
N LEU A 219 -17.74 10.28 -27.87
CA LEU A 219 -17.92 11.60 -28.48
C LEU A 219 -18.70 11.41 -29.78
N ALA A 220 -19.77 12.19 -29.96
CA ALA A 220 -20.43 12.26 -31.25
C ALA A 220 -19.45 12.80 -32.31
N ASP A 221 -19.61 12.39 -33.57
CA ASP A 221 -18.72 12.80 -34.66
C ASP A 221 -18.63 14.33 -34.82
N ASN A 222 -19.68 15.05 -34.40
CA ASN A 222 -19.79 16.50 -34.43
C ASN A 222 -19.37 17.20 -33.11
N ALA A 223 -18.72 16.50 -32.18
CA ALA A 223 -18.25 17.11 -30.93
C ALA A 223 -17.24 18.23 -31.21
N THR A 224 -17.36 19.32 -30.45
CA THR A 224 -16.42 20.45 -30.54
C THR A 224 -15.03 20.05 -30.06
N ASP A 225 -13.99 20.76 -30.50
CA ASP A 225 -12.62 20.48 -30.08
C ASP A 225 -12.44 20.60 -28.56
N ASP A 226 -13.15 21.52 -27.92
CA ASP A 226 -13.15 21.67 -26.46
C ASP A 226 -13.77 20.46 -25.76
N GLN A 227 -14.86 19.90 -26.31
CA GLN A 227 -15.48 18.68 -25.78
C GLN A 227 -14.54 17.48 -25.92
N LYS A 228 -13.88 17.33 -27.07
CA LYS A 228 -12.89 16.28 -27.32
C LYS A 228 -11.74 16.37 -26.32
N LYS A 229 -11.16 17.55 -26.16
CA LYS A 229 -10.06 17.80 -25.22
C LYS A 229 -10.44 17.51 -23.77
N LYS A 230 -11.66 17.89 -23.36
CA LYS A 230 -12.18 17.59 -22.02
C LYS A 230 -12.34 16.08 -21.82
N TRP A 231 -12.94 15.39 -22.79
CA TRP A 231 -13.13 13.94 -22.78
C TRP A 231 -11.78 13.21 -22.67
N GLU A 232 -10.78 13.61 -23.46
CA GLU A 232 -9.43 13.05 -23.44
C GLU A 232 -8.76 13.23 -22.08
N ALA A 233 -8.87 14.41 -21.47
CA ALA A 233 -8.29 14.68 -20.15
C ALA A 233 -8.96 13.86 -19.03
N GLU A 234 -10.27 13.69 -19.07
CA GLU A 234 -11.01 12.85 -18.12
C GLU A 234 -10.68 11.36 -18.29
N TRP A 235 -10.53 10.92 -19.53
CA TRP A 235 -10.14 9.55 -19.85
C TRP A 235 -8.70 9.23 -19.45
N ASP A 236 -7.76 10.14 -19.72
CA ASP A 236 -6.36 10.00 -19.30
C ASP A 236 -6.22 9.94 -17.78
N LEU A 237 -7.00 10.75 -17.04
CA LEU A 237 -7.06 10.66 -15.58
C LEU A 237 -7.53 9.28 -15.10
N ALA A 238 -8.56 8.71 -15.74
CA ALA A 238 -9.08 7.40 -15.40
C ALA A 238 -8.05 6.29 -15.69
N ILE A 239 -7.40 6.33 -16.85
CA ILE A 239 -6.32 5.40 -17.21
C ILE A 239 -5.19 5.49 -16.18
N TRP A 240 -4.69 6.70 -15.91
CA TRP A 240 -3.62 6.87 -14.93
C TRP A 240 -4.02 6.36 -13.54
N TYR A 241 -5.26 6.64 -13.11
CA TYR A 241 -5.77 6.17 -11.83
C TYR A 241 -5.75 4.64 -11.73
N TRP A 242 -6.26 3.94 -12.75
CA TRP A 242 -6.33 2.47 -12.75
C TRP A 242 -5.00 1.78 -13.01
N ASP A 243 -4.24 2.23 -14.02
CA ASP A 243 -3.06 1.54 -14.52
C ASP A 243 -1.77 1.97 -13.83
N SER A 244 -1.72 3.21 -13.34
CA SER A 244 -0.55 3.73 -12.66
C SER A 244 -0.78 3.80 -11.15
N LEU A 245 -1.75 4.59 -10.68
CA LEU A 245 -1.88 4.88 -9.26
C LEU A 245 -2.19 3.64 -8.41
N LEU A 246 -3.29 2.93 -8.72
CA LEU A 246 -3.72 1.78 -7.94
C LEU A 246 -2.70 0.63 -8.01
N ALA A 247 -2.11 0.39 -9.17
CA ALA A 247 -1.05 -0.60 -9.34
C ALA A 247 0.16 -0.34 -8.45
N LYS A 248 0.51 0.92 -8.18
CA LYS A 248 1.59 1.26 -7.24
C LYS A 248 1.17 1.15 -5.78
N ALA A 249 -0.08 1.50 -5.45
CA ALA A 249 -0.61 1.46 -4.09
C ALA A 249 -0.78 0.04 -3.53
N THR A 250 -1.04 -0.95 -4.39
CA THR A 250 -1.08 -2.37 -3.99
C THR A 250 0.22 -2.84 -3.36
N GLY A 251 1.36 -2.20 -3.66
CA GLY A 251 2.66 -2.57 -3.13
C GLY A 251 3.20 -3.91 -3.65
N ASN A 252 2.48 -4.59 -4.54
CA ASN A 252 2.90 -5.82 -5.21
C ASN A 252 2.27 -5.91 -6.61
N SER A 253 3.10 -5.92 -7.64
CA SER A 253 2.67 -5.96 -9.04
C SER A 253 2.05 -7.30 -9.46
N GLN A 254 2.21 -8.37 -8.67
CA GLN A 254 1.68 -9.69 -9.01
C GLN A 254 0.16 -9.75 -8.93
N HIS A 255 -0.44 -9.07 -7.94
CA HIS A 255 -1.88 -9.13 -7.68
C HIS A 255 -2.71 -8.17 -8.54
N TRP A 256 -2.07 -7.15 -9.13
CA TRP A 256 -2.75 -6.13 -9.92
C TRP A 256 -1.98 -5.86 -11.21
N ASN A 257 -2.03 -6.84 -12.11
CA ASN A 257 -1.38 -6.82 -13.42
C ASN A 257 -2.40 -6.52 -14.55
N GLU A 258 -1.91 -6.30 -15.77
CA GLU A 258 -2.72 -5.99 -16.96
C GLU A 258 -3.85 -7.01 -17.22
N GLY A 259 -3.56 -8.30 -17.07
CA GLY A 259 -4.56 -9.36 -17.28
C GLY A 259 -5.69 -9.35 -16.26
N ILE A 260 -5.50 -8.77 -15.09
CA ILE A 260 -6.58 -8.58 -14.10
C ILE A 260 -7.31 -7.25 -14.35
N ARG A 261 -6.55 -6.18 -14.62
CA ARG A 261 -7.06 -4.82 -14.78
C ARG A 261 -8.04 -4.66 -15.92
N TYR A 262 -7.75 -5.25 -17.08
CA TYR A 262 -8.53 -5.01 -18.29
C TYR A 262 -9.76 -5.90 -18.43
N TYR A 263 -9.93 -6.90 -17.54
CA TYR A 263 -10.97 -7.92 -17.67
C TYR A 263 -12.02 -7.89 -16.54
N LYS A 264 -11.74 -7.24 -15.41
CA LYS A 264 -12.67 -7.19 -14.27
C LYS A 264 -12.82 -5.77 -13.72
N THR A 265 -14.03 -5.41 -13.30
CA THR A 265 -14.25 -4.18 -12.54
C THR A 265 -13.51 -4.26 -11.21
N ILE A 266 -12.84 -3.18 -10.83
CA ILE A 266 -11.92 -3.13 -9.68
C ILE A 266 -12.56 -3.66 -8.39
N SER A 267 -13.82 -3.29 -8.15
CA SER A 267 -14.56 -3.64 -6.95
C SER A 267 -15.02 -5.10 -6.88
N THR A 268 -15.01 -5.86 -7.99
CA THR A 268 -15.47 -7.26 -8.01
C THR A 268 -14.41 -8.24 -8.52
N ALA A 269 -13.21 -7.73 -8.84
CA ALA A 269 -12.11 -8.53 -9.34
C ALA A 269 -11.65 -9.54 -8.28
N CYS A 270 -12.09 -10.79 -8.40
CA CYS A 270 -11.74 -11.89 -7.50
C CYS A 270 -11.11 -13.09 -8.24
N LYS A 271 -10.51 -14.03 -7.52
CA LYS A 271 -10.05 -15.30 -8.10
C LYS A 271 -11.25 -16.11 -8.63
N PRO A 272 -11.15 -16.82 -9.78
CA PRO A 272 -12.27 -17.57 -10.36
C PRO A 272 -12.94 -18.59 -9.44
N LEU A 273 -12.21 -19.10 -8.44
CA LEU A 273 -12.69 -20.12 -7.49
C LEU A 273 -12.73 -19.62 -6.04
N ASP A 274 -12.46 -18.34 -5.82
CA ASP A 274 -12.46 -17.75 -4.48
C ASP A 274 -12.98 -16.31 -4.56
N PRO A 275 -14.32 -16.13 -4.49
CA PRO A 275 -14.96 -14.81 -4.54
C PRO A 275 -14.50 -13.88 -3.42
N ASN A 276 -14.08 -14.45 -2.28
CA ASN A 276 -13.61 -13.70 -1.12
C ASN A 276 -12.19 -13.16 -1.32
N TYR A 277 -11.44 -13.71 -2.27
CA TYR A 277 -10.11 -13.22 -2.64
C TYR A 277 -10.24 -12.09 -3.66
N LEU A 278 -10.47 -10.87 -3.17
CA LEU A 278 -10.42 -9.66 -4.00
C LEU A 278 -8.96 -9.33 -4.38
N PHE A 279 -8.73 -9.07 -5.67
CA PHE A 279 -7.45 -8.61 -6.18
C PHE A 279 -7.14 -7.17 -5.76
N MET A 280 -8.17 -6.32 -5.68
CA MET A 280 -8.10 -4.95 -5.14
C MET A 280 -9.13 -4.80 -4.03
N HIS A 281 -8.66 -4.47 -2.82
CA HIS A 281 -9.55 -4.10 -1.71
C HIS A 281 -9.76 -2.58 -1.70
N THR A 282 -10.92 -2.14 -1.22
CA THR A 282 -11.24 -0.71 -0.98
C THR A 282 -10.18 -0.01 -0.12
N THR A 283 -9.58 -0.72 0.84
CA THR A 283 -8.48 -0.21 1.66
C THR A 283 -7.25 0.18 0.84
N THR A 284 -7.02 -0.46 -0.32
CA THR A 284 -5.92 -0.11 -1.23
C THR A 284 -6.21 1.18 -2.03
N GLU A 285 -7.45 1.39 -2.42
CA GLU A 285 -7.87 2.67 -3.04
C GLU A 285 -7.80 3.81 -2.03
N ALA A 286 -8.28 3.56 -0.81
CA ALA A 286 -8.27 4.53 0.27
C ALA A 286 -6.86 5.03 0.57
N ILE A 287 -5.90 4.11 0.71
CA ILE A 287 -4.51 4.48 1.00
C ILE A 287 -3.84 5.19 -0.16
N ALA A 288 -4.15 4.82 -1.42
CA ALA A 288 -3.64 5.51 -2.60
C ALA A 288 -4.00 7.00 -2.58
N LEU A 289 -5.28 7.29 -2.35
CA LEU A 289 -5.78 8.66 -2.30
C LEU A 289 -5.32 9.41 -1.05
N THR A 290 -5.24 8.71 0.09
CA THR A 290 -4.67 9.27 1.31
C THR A 290 -3.25 9.76 1.07
N PHE A 291 -2.42 8.97 0.36
CA PHE A 291 -1.07 9.41 -0.01
C PHE A 291 -1.09 10.62 -0.93
N VAL A 292 -1.92 10.61 -1.98
CA VAL A 292 -2.01 11.74 -2.92
C VAL A 292 -2.49 13.01 -2.23
N ARG A 293 -3.58 12.97 -1.46
CA ARG A 293 -4.16 14.12 -0.77
C ARG A 293 -3.21 14.68 0.28
N ASN A 294 -2.63 13.83 1.15
CA ASN A 294 -1.69 14.27 2.19
C ASN A 294 -0.40 14.88 1.65
N ASN A 295 0.00 14.51 0.43
CA ASN A 295 1.23 15.00 -0.17
C ASN A 295 0.99 15.90 -1.39
N TYR A 296 -0.24 16.36 -1.62
CA TYR A 296 -0.60 17.02 -2.88
C TYR A 296 0.28 18.24 -3.15
N ARG A 297 0.36 19.15 -2.17
CA ARG A 297 1.21 20.35 -2.23
C ARG A 297 2.69 19.99 -2.19
N LYS A 298 3.07 18.99 -1.39
CA LYS A 298 4.46 18.55 -1.21
C LYS A 298 5.05 18.11 -2.54
N TRP A 299 4.36 17.20 -3.23
CA TRP A 299 4.85 16.61 -4.46
C TRP A 299 4.86 17.64 -5.60
N ALA A 300 3.84 18.49 -5.68
CA ALA A 300 3.82 19.62 -6.62
C ALA A 300 5.02 20.57 -6.43
N ALA A 301 5.27 21.00 -5.18
CA ALA A 301 6.38 21.90 -4.86
C ALA A 301 7.74 21.25 -5.16
N MET A 302 7.91 19.96 -4.82
CA MET A 302 9.13 19.21 -5.11
C MET A 302 9.36 19.07 -6.62
N GLU A 303 8.31 18.83 -7.42
CA GLU A 303 8.44 18.73 -8.87
C GLU A 303 8.75 20.08 -9.52
N ALA A 304 8.10 21.16 -9.06
CA ALA A 304 8.45 22.52 -9.46
C ALA A 304 9.93 22.84 -9.15
N LEU A 305 10.41 22.46 -7.97
CA LEU A 305 11.80 22.64 -7.57
C LEU A 305 12.78 21.87 -8.48
N LYS A 306 12.45 20.62 -8.85
CA LYS A 306 13.25 19.83 -9.81
C LYS A 306 13.35 20.51 -11.16
N ARG A 307 12.27 21.13 -11.64
CA ARG A 307 12.25 21.82 -12.94
C ARG A 307 13.04 23.12 -12.92
N ALA A 308 12.86 23.91 -11.87
CA ALA A 308 13.64 25.13 -11.66
C ALA A 308 15.15 24.83 -11.54
N ASN A 309 15.51 23.62 -11.09
CA ASN A 309 16.88 23.20 -10.88
C ASN A 309 17.25 21.95 -11.70
N ALA A 310 16.91 21.95 -12.99
CA ALA A 310 17.20 20.84 -13.89
C ALA A 310 18.69 20.44 -13.85
N GLY A 311 18.96 19.14 -13.68
CA GLY A 311 20.32 18.59 -13.59
C GLY A 311 20.93 18.59 -12.19
N LYS A 312 20.29 19.19 -11.19
CA LYS A 312 20.72 19.13 -9.78
C LYS A 312 19.99 18.02 -9.01
N LYS A 313 20.64 17.45 -8.01
CA LYS A 313 20.06 16.46 -7.11
C LYS A 313 19.40 17.17 -5.93
N ILE A 314 18.15 16.83 -5.63
CA ILE A 314 17.50 17.35 -4.43
C ILE A 314 17.90 16.48 -3.24
N LYS A 315 18.47 17.10 -2.20
CA LYS A 315 18.79 16.46 -0.92
C LYS A 315 17.83 16.98 0.13
N ILE A 316 17.07 16.08 0.75
CA ILE A 316 16.22 16.42 1.89
C ILE A 316 17.04 16.20 3.15
N MET A 317 17.12 17.22 4.00
CA MET A 317 17.84 17.17 5.28
C MET A 317 16.82 17.16 6.41
N ASN A 318 16.94 16.20 7.32
CA ASN A 318 16.09 16.14 8.51
C ASN A 318 16.56 17.20 9.51
N GLY A 319 15.64 18.00 10.02
CA GLY A 319 15.91 19.07 11.00
C GLY A 319 15.55 20.48 10.53
N ALA A 320 15.66 21.42 11.45
CA ALA A 320 15.41 22.84 11.19
C ALA A 320 16.46 23.39 10.22
N ALA A 321 16.03 24.30 9.35
CA ALA A 321 16.97 25.09 8.56
C ALA A 321 17.86 25.93 9.50
N PRO A 322 19.13 26.13 9.16
CA PRO A 322 19.97 27.15 9.80
C PRO A 322 19.23 28.50 9.82
N THR A 323 19.30 29.21 10.94
CA THR A 323 18.52 30.45 11.18
C THR A 323 18.81 31.56 10.15
N ASP A 324 19.98 31.52 9.53
CA ASP A 324 20.49 32.44 8.51
C ASP A 324 19.98 32.13 7.08
N VAL A 325 19.48 30.91 6.84
CA VAL A 325 19.10 30.43 5.52
C VAL A 325 17.62 30.68 5.19
N GLY A 326 16.79 30.88 6.21
CA GLY A 326 15.34 31.02 6.03
C GLY A 326 14.67 29.74 5.52
N ASN A 327 13.47 29.89 4.94
CA ASN A 327 12.67 28.75 4.47
C ASN A 327 12.98 28.31 3.03
N ASP A 328 13.91 28.99 2.36
CA ASP A 328 14.17 28.79 0.94
C ASP A 328 15.10 27.60 0.66
N PRO A 329 14.94 26.91 -0.47
CA PRO A 329 15.86 25.85 -0.90
C PRO A 329 17.27 26.39 -1.12
N VAL A 330 18.27 25.74 -0.52
CA VAL A 330 19.68 26.15 -0.68
C VAL A 330 20.30 25.44 -1.86
N VAL A 331 20.79 26.20 -2.83
CA VAL A 331 21.45 25.66 -4.01
C VAL A 331 22.97 25.63 -3.77
N GLN A 332 23.54 24.44 -3.63
CA GLN A 332 24.98 24.22 -3.40
C GLN A 332 25.57 23.27 -4.46
N GLY A 333 26.23 23.85 -5.46
CA GLY A 333 26.86 23.09 -6.54
C GLY A 333 25.87 22.21 -7.30
N THR A 334 26.05 20.88 -7.20
CA THR A 334 25.19 19.88 -7.86
C THR A 334 23.95 19.51 -7.03
N PHE A 335 23.79 20.08 -5.84
CA PHE A 335 22.69 19.77 -4.93
C PHE A 335 21.77 20.98 -4.69
N VAL A 336 20.50 20.67 -4.47
CA VAL A 336 19.51 21.58 -3.89
C VAL A 336 19.07 20.98 -2.57
N THR A 337 19.37 21.66 -1.46
CA THR A 337 19.07 21.19 -0.12
C THR A 337 17.73 21.76 0.34
N VAL A 338 16.82 20.88 0.77
CA VAL A 338 15.52 21.24 1.35
C VAL A 338 15.46 20.69 2.77
N TYR A 339 15.17 21.55 3.73
CA TYR A 339 15.03 21.15 5.14
C TYR A 339 13.62 20.61 5.40
N GLU A 340 13.53 19.48 6.08
CA GLU A 340 12.31 18.69 6.20
C GLU A 340 11.22 19.43 6.99
N ASP A 341 11.58 20.22 8.01
CA ASP A 341 10.62 21.07 8.72
C ASP A 341 9.92 22.06 7.79
N ASN A 342 10.64 22.60 6.79
CA ASN A 342 10.08 23.54 5.84
C ASN A 342 9.27 22.81 4.76
N GLY A 343 9.79 21.70 4.25
CA GLY A 343 9.12 20.88 3.24
C GLY A 343 7.84 20.18 3.74
N ASN A 344 7.77 19.85 5.04
CA ASN A 344 6.57 19.30 5.66
C ASN A 344 5.59 20.39 6.13
N LYS A 345 6.06 21.53 6.67
CA LYS A 345 5.19 22.66 7.07
C LYS A 345 4.51 23.35 5.89
N LEU A 346 5.22 23.52 4.77
CA LEU A 346 4.65 24.14 3.56
C LEU A 346 3.61 23.24 2.86
N ALA A 347 3.52 21.95 3.22
CA ALA A 347 2.88 20.95 2.38
C ALA A 347 1.78 20.10 3.01
N ARG A 348 1.65 20.07 4.34
CA ARG A 348 0.55 19.35 5.00
C ARG A 348 -0.71 20.20 5.00
N GLU A 349 -1.80 19.68 4.44
CA GLU A 349 -3.13 20.31 4.55
C GLU A 349 -3.77 20.09 5.94
N THR A 350 -3.36 19.09 6.75
CA THR A 350 -3.96 18.83 8.08
C THR A 350 -3.05 18.03 9.05
N PRO A 351 -3.27 18.08 10.38
CA PRO A 351 -2.48 17.34 11.37
C PRO A 351 -2.76 15.84 11.55
N GLN A 352 -3.73 15.19 10.87
CA GLN A 352 -4.04 13.77 11.16
C GLN A 352 -4.29 12.95 9.90
N SER A 353 -3.24 12.32 9.36
CA SER A 353 -3.34 11.40 8.22
C SER A 353 -4.26 10.20 8.49
N SER A 354 -4.38 9.77 9.76
CA SER A 354 -5.28 8.69 10.19
C SER A 354 -6.75 9.08 10.01
N ALA A 355 -7.15 10.25 10.49
CA ALA A 355 -8.54 10.73 10.36
C ALA A 355 -8.95 10.94 8.90
N MET A 356 -8.02 11.41 8.06
CA MET A 356 -8.29 11.56 6.62
C MET A 356 -8.51 10.20 5.94
N GLU A 357 -7.72 9.19 6.29
CA GLU A 357 -7.92 7.86 5.75
C GLU A 357 -9.22 7.23 6.23
N GLU A 358 -9.55 7.35 7.52
CA GLU A 358 -10.82 6.88 8.07
C GLU A 358 -12.01 7.53 7.35
N ALA A 359 -11.92 8.83 7.05
CA ALA A 359 -12.93 9.53 6.26
C ALA A 359 -13.03 8.99 4.81
N ILE A 360 -11.90 8.70 4.15
CA ILE A 360 -11.87 8.13 2.80
C ILE A 360 -12.42 6.70 2.79
N LEU A 361 -12.05 5.89 3.78
CA LEU A 361 -12.57 4.53 3.98
C LEU A 361 -14.08 4.56 4.22
N ALA A 362 -14.56 5.47 5.06
CA ALA A 362 -15.98 5.63 5.31
C ALA A 362 -16.74 6.00 4.02
N GLN A 363 -16.18 6.92 3.21
CA GLN A 363 -16.73 7.27 1.90
C GLN A 363 -16.79 6.06 0.96
N LEU A 364 -15.71 5.27 0.88
CA LEU A 364 -15.64 4.06 0.07
C LEU A 364 -16.65 3.00 0.52
N HIS A 365 -16.76 2.76 1.82
CA HIS A 365 -17.70 1.78 2.35
C HIS A 365 -19.16 2.18 2.06
N ASN A 366 -19.48 3.47 2.12
CA ASN A 366 -20.79 3.98 1.75
C ASN A 366 -21.08 3.76 0.26
N VAL A 367 -20.11 4.07 -0.60
CA VAL A 367 -20.23 3.92 -2.07
C VAL A 367 -20.38 2.47 -2.49
N HIS A 368 -19.65 1.56 -1.83
CA HIS A 368 -19.66 0.13 -2.17
C HIS A 368 -20.72 -0.68 -1.42
N GLY A 369 -21.53 -0.06 -0.55
CA GLY A 369 -22.51 -0.77 0.28
C GLY A 369 -21.88 -1.71 1.33
N LEU A 370 -20.57 -1.61 1.57
CA LEU A 370 -19.83 -2.49 2.49
C LEU A 370 -20.06 -2.16 3.97
N PHE A 371 -20.71 -1.03 4.27
CA PHE A 371 -21.00 -0.60 5.64
C PHE A 371 -22.00 -1.52 6.36
N ALA A 372 -22.92 -2.15 5.61
CA ALA A 372 -24.01 -2.93 6.20
C ALA A 372 -23.48 -4.23 6.84
N GLU A 373 -22.62 -4.97 6.15
CA GLU A 373 -22.07 -6.24 6.68
C GLU A 373 -21.11 -6.02 7.84
N SER A 374 -20.26 -4.98 7.80
CA SER A 374 -19.31 -4.71 8.88
C SER A 374 -19.99 -4.33 10.19
N GLN A 375 -21.06 -3.53 10.18
CA GLN A 375 -21.79 -3.18 11.41
C GLN A 375 -22.66 -4.34 11.90
N GLU A 376 -23.28 -5.09 11.00
CA GLU A 376 -24.06 -6.28 11.36
C GLU A 376 -23.15 -7.35 11.97
N GLU A 377 -21.96 -7.58 11.40
CA GLU A 377 -20.96 -8.51 11.90
C GLU A 377 -20.32 -8.04 13.21
N GLU A 378 -20.05 -6.73 13.36
CA GLU A 378 -19.61 -6.16 14.63
C GLU A 378 -20.70 -6.30 15.71
N ARG A 379 -21.97 -6.04 15.39
CA ARG A 379 -23.11 -6.30 16.29
C ARG A 379 -23.24 -7.78 16.62
N ARG A 380 -23.04 -8.67 15.65
CA ARG A 380 -23.08 -10.13 15.84
C ARG A 380 -21.93 -10.61 16.72
N MET A 381 -20.73 -10.06 16.57
CA MET A 381 -19.59 -10.31 17.45
C MET A 381 -19.81 -9.74 18.86
N LYS A 382 -20.38 -8.54 18.99
CA LYS A 382 -20.75 -7.96 20.29
C LYS A 382 -21.79 -8.82 21.00
N ARG A 383 -22.82 -9.30 20.29
CA ARG A 383 -23.83 -10.25 20.79
C ARG A 383 -23.22 -11.60 21.19
N ARG A 384 -22.26 -12.12 20.43
CA ARG A 384 -21.52 -13.34 20.80
C ARG A 384 -20.64 -13.15 22.03
N LYS A 385 -19.99 -11.99 22.16
CA LYS A 385 -19.19 -11.67 23.35
C LYS A 385 -20.05 -11.53 24.60
N SER A 386 -21.21 -10.89 24.51
CA SER A 386 -22.13 -10.82 25.65
C SER A 386 -22.66 -12.21 26.03
N SER A 387 -23.01 -13.06 25.07
CA SER A 387 -23.51 -14.41 25.40
C SER A 387 -22.47 -15.32 26.05
N ILE A 388 -21.18 -15.17 25.72
CA ILE A 388 -20.09 -15.93 26.35
C ILE A 388 -19.82 -15.46 27.78
N ILE A 389 -19.94 -14.15 28.03
CA ILE A 389 -19.78 -13.59 29.38
C ILE A 389 -20.97 -14.02 30.25
N ASP A 390 -22.19 -13.98 29.71
CA ASP A 390 -23.39 -14.40 30.43
C ASP A 390 -23.38 -15.91 30.74
N SER A 391 -22.83 -16.75 29.86
CA SER A 391 -22.70 -18.20 30.13
C SER A 391 -21.64 -18.52 31.18
N ALA A 392 -20.48 -17.86 31.11
CA ALA A 392 -19.41 -18.05 32.09
C ALA A 392 -19.81 -17.56 33.49
N PHE A 393 -20.58 -16.47 33.57
CA PHE A 393 -21.09 -15.94 34.84
C PHE A 393 -22.20 -16.83 35.45
N MET A 394 -23.04 -17.46 34.64
CA MET A 394 -24.08 -18.39 35.12
C MET A 394 -23.51 -19.74 35.60
N GLU A 395 -22.45 -20.26 34.97
CA GLU A 395 -21.77 -21.47 35.44
C GLU A 395 -21.08 -21.24 36.80
N GLU A 396 -20.49 -20.06 37.03
CA GLU A 396 -19.83 -19.71 38.29
C GLU A 396 -20.82 -19.52 39.45
N ILE A 397 -22.04 -19.05 39.16
CA ILE A 397 -23.12 -18.95 40.17
C ILE A 397 -23.73 -20.33 40.47
N SER A 398 -23.92 -21.20 39.46
CA SER A 398 -24.48 -22.55 39.71
C SER A 398 -23.52 -23.49 40.45
N GLY A 399 -22.20 -23.24 40.36
CA GLY A 399 -21.18 -24.00 41.09
C GLY A 399 -21.06 -23.65 42.57
N MET A 400 -21.71 -22.59 43.05
CA MET A 400 -21.54 -22.06 44.40
C MET A 400 -22.71 -22.39 45.35
N GLU A 401 -23.72 -23.14 44.89
CA GLU A 401 -24.92 -23.51 45.67
C GLU A 401 -25.03 -25.01 46.03
N SER A 402 -23.95 -25.81 46.02
CA SER A 402 -24.04 -27.24 46.38
C SER A 402 -23.02 -27.73 47.41
N SER A 403 -22.67 -26.91 48.40
CA SER A 403 -21.90 -27.38 49.55
C SER A 403 -22.62 -27.07 50.86
N ASP A 404 -23.76 -27.71 51.09
CA ASP A 404 -24.25 -27.94 52.45
C ASP A 404 -24.83 -29.35 52.57
N ASP A 405 -24.23 -30.06 53.52
CA ASP A 405 -24.82 -31.10 54.36
C ASP A 405 -25.21 -32.42 53.69
N GLU A 406 -24.37 -33.45 53.81
CA GLU A 406 -24.78 -34.75 54.38
C GLU A 406 -23.57 -35.44 55.03
N THR A 407 -23.70 -35.68 56.33
CA THR A 407 -22.80 -36.48 57.16
C THR A 407 -23.55 -37.73 57.60
N GLU A 408 -22.84 -38.85 57.73
CA GLU A 408 -23.26 -40.14 58.35
C GLU A 408 -24.23 -41.00 57.53
N ALA A 409 -24.17 -42.34 57.47
CA ALA A 409 -23.24 -43.36 57.93
C ALA A 409 -23.70 -44.72 57.34
N ALA A 410 -22.76 -45.66 57.27
CA ALA A 410 -22.92 -47.10 57.47
C ALA A 410 -23.60 -48.02 56.42
N ASP A 411 -22.82 -49.08 56.13
CA ASP A 411 -23.18 -50.49 56.07
C ASP A 411 -23.48 -51.21 54.74
N GLU A 412 -22.54 -52.14 54.49
CA GLU A 412 -22.70 -53.58 54.21
C GLU A 412 -23.10 -54.07 52.80
N ASP A 413 -22.11 -54.76 52.21
CA ASP A 413 -22.19 -56.10 51.63
C ASP A 413 -23.38 -56.44 50.71
N GLN A 414 -23.08 -56.69 49.42
CA GLN A 414 -23.32 -58.02 48.87
C GLN A 414 -22.61 -58.30 47.54
N GLN A 415 -22.26 -59.58 47.43
CA GLN A 415 -21.53 -60.29 46.39
C GLN A 415 -22.37 -60.55 45.13
N GLY A 416 -21.65 -60.90 44.05
CA GLY A 416 -22.15 -61.70 42.92
C GLY A 416 -22.19 -60.89 41.62
N GLY A 417 -21.61 -61.30 40.50
CA GLY A 417 -21.13 -62.61 40.10
C GLY A 417 -21.52 -62.81 38.63
N GLY A 418 -20.53 -63.13 37.78
CA GLY A 418 -20.72 -63.59 36.39
C GLY A 418 -21.13 -62.49 35.40
N SER A 419 -20.85 -62.61 34.11
CA SER A 419 -20.09 -63.57 33.31
C SER A 419 -19.97 -62.93 31.92
N ASP A 420 -18.87 -63.24 31.24
CA ASP A 420 -18.71 -63.42 29.79
C ASP A 420 -19.87 -62.98 28.88
N ASP A 421 -19.56 -62.18 27.85
CA ASP A 421 -19.65 -62.66 26.47
C ASP A 421 -19.06 -61.63 25.48
N ASP A 422 -18.01 -62.10 24.82
CA ASP A 422 -17.43 -61.57 23.59
C ASP A 422 -18.40 -61.73 22.40
N GLU A 423 -18.06 -61.01 21.32
CA GLU A 423 -18.61 -61.09 19.96
C GLU A 423 -19.91 -60.31 19.66
N SER A 424 -19.77 -59.20 18.93
CA SER A 424 -20.39 -59.15 17.61
C SER A 424 -19.82 -58.05 16.71
N SER A 425 -19.67 -58.44 15.45
CA SER A 425 -19.23 -57.65 14.32
C SER A 425 -20.42 -57.06 13.55
N CYS A 426 -20.18 -56.00 12.79
CA CYS A 426 -20.79 -55.60 11.50
C CYS A 426 -20.71 -54.06 11.40
N ALA A 427 -19.85 -53.50 10.53
CA ALA A 427 -20.11 -53.29 9.11
C ALA A 427 -21.37 -52.44 8.85
N LEU A 428 -21.17 -51.19 8.43
CA LEU A 428 -22.07 -50.49 7.52
C LEU A 428 -21.28 -49.45 6.73
N ALA A 429 -21.27 -49.67 5.42
CA ALA A 429 -20.90 -48.70 4.40
C ALA A 429 -22.16 -47.97 3.92
N VAL A 430 -22.05 -46.66 3.71
CA VAL A 430 -22.45 -45.92 2.49
C VAL A 430 -21.49 -44.75 2.34
#